data_AF-A0A538EJE8-F1
#
_entry.id   AF-A0A538EJE8-F1
#
_cell.length_a   1.000
_cell.length_b   1.000
_cell.length_c   1.000
_cell.angle_alpha   90.00
_cell.angle_beta   90.00
_cell.angle_gamma   90.00
#
_symmetry.space_group_name_H-M   'P 1'
#
loop_
_entity.id
_entity.type
_entity.pdbx_description
1 polymer ?
#
loop_
_entity_poly.entity_id
_entity_poly.type
_entity_poly.pdbx_seq_one_letter_code
_entity_poly.pdbx_strand_id
1 'polypeptide(L)'
;MTRAVRPAAYVLDVDVTEPLPEVPGTDRVWVLVRYATEPIGALLLDPGTDLAGAIEDALGERIRAAVDPRPRRAEVVASGPPLTVVVCTRDRPRSLARCLESLLAQEYRRFRVLVVDNAPRDDAVRDVVRSLA
;
A
#
# COMPACT_ATOMS: atom_id res chain seq x y z
N MET A 1 -26.23 27.98 6.72
CA MET A 1 -26.53 26.54 6.88
C MET A 1 -25.88 25.80 5.72
N THR A 2 -24.74 25.14 5.96
CA THR A 2 -24.01 24.40 4.93
C THR A 2 -24.66 23.02 4.78
N ARG A 3 -25.28 22.75 3.63
CA ARG A 3 -25.88 21.44 3.35
C ARG A 3 -24.76 20.42 3.19
N ALA A 4 -24.65 19.47 4.12
CA ALA A 4 -23.70 18.37 4.01
C ALA A 4 -23.99 17.59 2.72
N VAL A 5 -22.99 17.50 1.84
CA VAL A 5 -23.07 16.68 0.62
C VAL A 5 -22.97 15.23 1.08
N ARG A 6 -24.03 14.43 0.84
CA ARG A 6 -23.95 12.98 1.02
C ARG A 6 -23.18 12.38 -0.16
N PRO A 7 -22.14 11.57 0.07
CA PRO A 7 -21.43 10.91 -1.01
C PRO A 7 -22.37 9.97 -1.76
N ALA A 8 -22.25 9.91 -3.10
CA ALA A 8 -23.07 9.03 -3.92
C ALA A 8 -22.75 7.53 -3.71
N ALA A 9 -21.52 7.25 -3.24
CA ALA A 9 -21.10 5.94 -2.76
C ALA A 9 -19.88 6.07 -1.82
N TYR A 10 -19.72 5.13 -0.89
CA TYR A 10 -18.47 4.94 -0.17
C TYR A 10 -17.52 4.07 -1.00
N VAL A 11 -16.21 4.35 -0.92
CA VAL A 11 -15.20 3.52 -1.59
C VAL A 11 -14.50 2.67 -0.54
N LEU A 12 -14.50 1.35 -0.73
CA LEU A 12 -13.75 0.40 0.07
C LEU A 12 -12.66 -0.26 -0.79
N ASP A 13 -11.45 -0.34 -0.24
CA ASP A 13 -10.38 -1.17 -0.78
C ASP A 13 -10.26 -2.40 0.12
N VAL A 14 -10.52 -3.59 -0.43
CA VAL A 14 -10.66 -4.84 0.30
C VAL A 14 -9.66 -5.84 -0.24
N ASP A 15 -8.71 -6.26 0.59
CA ASP A 15 -7.87 -7.42 0.30
C ASP A 15 -8.51 -8.67 0.92
N VAL A 16 -8.91 -9.63 0.09
CA VAL A 16 -9.58 -10.86 0.55
C VAL A 16 -8.66 -11.80 1.33
N THR A 17 -7.36 -11.48 1.41
CA THR A 17 -6.41 -12.18 2.28
C THR A 17 -6.41 -11.67 3.72
N GLU A 18 -7.14 -10.59 4.00
CA GLU A 18 -7.37 -9.98 5.30
C GLU A 18 -8.85 -10.13 5.73
N PRO A 19 -9.20 -9.92 7.02
CA PRO A 19 -10.59 -9.91 7.44
C PRO A 19 -11.41 -8.86 6.68
N LEU A 20 -12.56 -9.26 6.13
CA LEU A 20 -13.42 -8.34 5.39
C LEU A 20 -13.97 -7.25 6.32
N PRO A 21 -13.93 -5.96 5.90
CA PRO A 21 -14.44 -4.87 6.71
C PRO A 21 -15.97 -4.89 6.75
N GLU A 22 -16.54 -4.25 7.77
CA GLU A 22 -17.97 -3.95 7.79
C GLU A 22 -18.32 -2.97 6.67
N VAL A 23 -19.43 -3.24 5.96
CA VAL A 23 -19.92 -2.36 4.91
C VAL A 23 -20.68 -1.19 5.56
N PRO A 24 -20.28 0.06 5.31
CA PRO A 24 -21.01 1.23 5.78
C PRO A 24 -22.45 1.22 5.27
N GLY A 25 -23.39 1.66 6.11
CA GLY A 25 -24.85 1.53 5.96
C GLY A 25 -25.49 2.08 4.68
N THR A 26 -26.47 2.99 4.82
CA THR A 26 -27.58 3.23 3.85
C THR A 26 -27.22 3.71 2.44
N ASP A 27 -25.94 3.87 2.11
CA ASP A 27 -25.48 4.37 0.81
C ASP A 27 -24.78 3.25 0.02
N ARG A 28 -24.73 3.38 -1.31
CA ARG A 28 -24.06 2.39 -2.16
C ARG A 28 -22.57 2.33 -1.86
N VAL A 29 -21.93 1.20 -2.12
CA VAL A 29 -20.51 1.02 -1.86
C VAL A 29 -19.80 0.51 -3.11
N TRP A 30 -18.77 1.23 -3.53
CA TRP A 30 -17.85 0.78 -4.57
C TRP A 30 -16.67 0.08 -3.92
N VAL A 31 -16.54 -1.22 -4.17
CA VAL A 31 -15.53 -2.08 -3.57
C VAL A 31 -14.49 -2.41 -4.62
N LEU A 32 -13.25 -1.99 -4.40
CA LEU A 32 -12.09 -2.55 -5.09
C LEU A 32 -11.67 -3.82 -4.34
N VAL A 33 -11.65 -4.95 -5.05
CA VAL A 33 -11.32 -6.26 -4.48
C VAL A 33 -9.92 -6.64 -4.94
N ARG A 34 -9.05 -6.95 -3.98
CA ARG A 34 -7.67 -7.38 -4.18
C ARG A 34 -7.44 -8.78 -3.62
N TYR A 35 -6.43 -9.45 -4.15
CA TYR A 35 -5.82 -10.62 -3.55
C TYR A 35 -4.32 -10.34 -3.36
N ALA A 36 -3.86 -10.29 -2.12
CA ALA A 36 -2.46 -10.07 -1.78
C ALA A 36 -1.86 -8.87 -2.54
N THR A 37 -2.50 -7.70 -2.43
CA THR A 37 -2.21 -6.43 -3.10
C THR A 37 -2.57 -6.32 -4.59
N GLU A 38 -2.79 -7.44 -5.29
CA GLU A 38 -3.13 -7.44 -6.71
C GLU A 38 -4.62 -7.16 -6.92
N PRO A 39 -5.01 -6.17 -7.73
CA PRO A 39 -6.42 -5.87 -8.00
C PRO A 39 -7.06 -6.98 -8.85
N ILE A 40 -8.08 -7.63 -8.29
CA ILE A 40 -8.82 -8.69 -8.97
C ILE A 40 -10.03 -8.12 -9.68
N GLY A 41 -10.72 -7.13 -9.11
CA GLY A 41 -11.89 -6.54 -9.75
C GLY A 41 -12.55 -5.49 -8.88
N ALA A 42 -13.67 -4.93 -9.35
CA ALA A 42 -14.44 -3.98 -8.57
C ALA A 42 -15.94 -4.26 -8.68
N LEU A 43 -16.67 -4.03 -7.59
CA LEU A 43 -18.11 -4.26 -7.47
C LEU A 43 -18.79 -3.00 -6.96
N LEU A 44 -20.00 -2.72 -7.44
CA LEU A 44 -20.84 -1.65 -6.89
C LEU A 44 -22.03 -2.31 -6.19
N LEU A 45 -22.05 -2.23 -4.87
CA LEU A 45 -23.00 -2.93 -4.00
C LEU A 45 -24.06 -1.97 -3.47
N ASP A 46 -25.28 -2.47 -3.35
CA ASP A 46 -26.37 -1.75 -2.71
C ASP A 46 -26.33 -1.95 -1.17
N PRO A 47 -26.88 -1.01 -0.39
CA PRO A 47 -26.86 -1.07 1.07
C PRO A 47 -27.39 -2.40 1.62
N GLY A 48 -26.70 -2.96 2.62
CA GLY A 48 -27.10 -4.21 3.27
C GLY A 48 -26.83 -5.49 2.47
N THR A 49 -26.18 -5.38 1.31
CA THR A 49 -25.68 -6.54 0.57
C THR A 49 -24.60 -7.26 1.39
N ASP A 50 -24.66 -8.59 1.44
CA ASP A 50 -23.58 -9.40 2.02
C ASP A 50 -22.32 -9.27 1.16
N LEU A 51 -21.28 -8.64 1.72
CA LEU A 51 -20.02 -8.40 1.04
C LEU A 51 -19.33 -9.70 0.63
N ALA A 52 -19.33 -10.69 1.54
CA ALA A 52 -18.61 -11.94 1.30
C ALA A 52 -19.26 -12.73 0.17
N GLY A 53 -20.58 -12.93 0.23
CA GLY A 53 -21.35 -13.57 -0.84
C GLY A 53 -21.21 -12.85 -2.18
N ALA A 54 -21.32 -11.52 -2.20
CA ALA A 54 -21.20 -10.75 -3.44
C ALA A 54 -19.81 -10.86 -4.08
N ILE A 55 -18.73 -10.89 -3.28
CA ILE A 55 -17.36 -11.10 -3.77
C ILE A 55 -17.20 -12.51 -4.32
N GLU A 56 -17.68 -13.53 -3.59
CA GLU A 56 -17.57 -14.93 -4.03
C GLU A 56 -18.31 -15.16 -5.34
N ASP A 57 -19.56 -14.69 -5.45
CA ASP A 57 -20.39 -14.86 -6.64
C ASP A 57 -19.79 -14.17 -7.88
N ALA A 58 -19.26 -12.95 -7.71
CA ALA A 58 -18.79 -12.16 -8.85
C ALA A 58 -17.33 -12.40 -9.22
N LEU A 59 -16.47 -12.73 -8.25
CA LEU A 59 -15.02 -12.76 -8.42
C LEU A 59 -14.35 -14.05 -7.94
N GLY A 60 -15.07 -15.01 -7.35
CA GLY A 60 -14.51 -16.22 -6.74
C GLY A 60 -13.58 -17.02 -7.66
N GLU A 61 -13.97 -17.27 -8.91
CA GLU A 61 -13.11 -17.96 -9.90
C GLU A 61 -11.81 -17.20 -10.18
N ARG A 62 -11.88 -15.87 -10.29
CA ARG A 62 -10.73 -15.02 -10.57
C ARG A 62 -9.79 -14.96 -9.38
N ILE A 63 -10.34 -14.89 -8.17
CA ILE A 63 -9.58 -14.96 -6.93
C ILE A 63 -8.86 -16.31 -6.85
N ARG A 64 -9.58 -17.43 -7.07
CA ARG A 64 -8.99 -18.78 -7.05
C ARG A 64 -7.89 -18.96 -8.10
N ALA A 65 -8.07 -18.40 -9.29
CA ALA A 65 -7.03 -18.38 -10.33
C ALA A 65 -5.83 -17.47 -9.98
N ALA A 66 -6.06 -16.42 -9.18
CA ALA A 66 -5.04 -15.49 -8.71
C ALA A 66 -4.31 -15.96 -7.44
N VAL A 67 -4.72 -17.09 -6.83
CA VAL A 67 -4.04 -17.68 -5.67
C VAL A 67 -2.62 -18.03 -6.08
N ASP A 68 -1.72 -17.12 -5.73
CA ASP A 68 -0.29 -17.27 -5.95
C ASP A 68 0.36 -17.90 -4.71
N PRO A 69 1.27 -18.88 -4.87
CA PRO A 69 2.05 -19.43 -3.76
C PRO A 69 3.05 -18.43 -3.14
N ARG A 70 3.22 -17.23 -3.70
CA ARG A 70 4.03 -16.16 -3.11
C ARG A 70 3.55 -15.82 -1.70
N PRO A 71 4.47 -15.59 -0.75
CA PRO A 71 4.11 -15.22 0.62
C PRO A 71 3.30 -13.94 0.62
N ARG A 72 2.28 -13.89 1.50
CA ARG A 72 1.43 -12.70 1.62
C ARG A 72 2.25 -11.50 2.08
N ARG A 73 1.81 -10.28 1.73
CA ARG A 73 2.49 -9.04 2.15
C ARG A 73 2.75 -9.02 3.66
N ALA A 74 1.75 -9.36 4.47
CA ALA A 74 1.89 -9.43 5.93
C ALA A 74 2.96 -10.43 6.38
N GLU A 75 3.06 -11.59 5.74
CA GLU A 75 4.08 -12.62 6.02
C GLU A 75 5.48 -12.12 5.65
N VAL A 76 5.62 -11.46 4.48
CA VAL A 76 6.88 -10.83 4.06
C VAL A 76 7.26 -9.71 5.02
N VAL A 77 6.30 -8.87 5.45
CA VAL A 77 6.57 -7.78 6.39
C VAL A 77 7.05 -8.32 7.74
N ALA A 78 6.43 -9.40 8.23
CA ALA A 78 6.76 -10.02 9.51
C ALA A 78 8.06 -10.83 9.49
N SER A 79 8.34 -11.55 8.40
CA SER A 79 9.35 -12.62 8.39
C SER A 79 10.32 -12.60 7.21
N GLY A 80 10.21 -11.61 6.32
CA GLY A 80 11.08 -11.46 5.16
C GLY A 80 12.58 -11.38 5.49
N PRO A 81 13.46 -11.63 4.51
CA PRO A 81 14.91 -11.61 4.69
C PRO A 81 15.44 -10.18 4.85
N PRO A 82 16.52 -9.95 5.62
CA PRO A 82 17.09 -8.61 5.75
C PRO A 82 17.54 -8.05 4.39
N LEU A 83 17.25 -6.78 4.13
CA LEU A 83 17.56 -6.12 2.84
C LEU A 83 18.54 -4.97 3.03
N THR A 84 19.23 -4.59 1.95
CA THR A 84 19.97 -3.32 1.89
C THR A 84 19.44 -2.53 0.70
N VAL A 85 18.79 -1.39 0.98
CA VAL A 85 18.33 -0.46 -0.05
C VAL A 85 19.49 0.45 -0.42
N VAL A 86 19.95 0.37 -1.66
CA VAL A 86 21.03 1.21 -2.17
C VAL A 86 20.43 2.40 -2.91
N VAL A 87 20.70 3.62 -2.43
CA VAL A 87 20.22 4.86 -3.03
C VAL A 87 21.41 5.61 -3.63
N CYS A 88 21.54 5.55 -4.96
CA CYS A 88 22.55 6.33 -5.67
C CYS A 88 22.01 7.72 -5.98
N THR A 89 22.76 8.75 -5.64
CA THR A 89 22.43 10.15 -5.93
C THR A 89 23.65 10.90 -6.43
N ARG A 90 23.42 12.08 -7.02
CA ARG A 90 24.45 13.04 -7.41
C ARG A 90 23.80 14.41 -7.43
N ASP A 91 24.29 15.33 -6.60
CA ASP A 91 23.85 16.73 -6.52
C ASP A 91 22.31 16.88 -6.35
N ARG A 92 21.65 15.94 -5.63
CA ARG A 92 20.17 15.93 -5.43
C ARG A 92 19.76 15.79 -3.95
N PRO A 93 20.17 16.70 -3.05
CA PRO A 93 19.89 16.59 -1.62
C PRO A 93 18.39 16.58 -1.29
N ARG A 94 17.57 17.42 -1.94
CA ARG A 94 16.12 17.47 -1.69
C ARG A 94 15.38 16.18 -2.08
N SER A 95 15.77 15.56 -3.19
CA SER A 95 15.17 14.28 -3.60
C SER A 95 15.63 13.15 -2.70
N LEU A 96 16.90 13.18 -2.25
CA LEU A 96 17.40 12.22 -1.27
C LEU A 96 16.62 12.31 0.04
N ALA A 97 16.40 13.52 0.59
CA ALA A 97 15.66 13.71 1.84
C ALA A 97 14.26 13.05 1.76
N ARG A 98 13.48 13.37 0.73
CA ARG A 98 12.14 12.77 0.51
C ARG A 98 12.19 11.25 0.34
N CYS A 99 13.22 10.74 -0.34
CA CYS A 99 13.40 9.30 -0.52
C CYS A 99 13.67 8.61 0.82
N LEU A 100 14.56 9.16 1.63
CA LEU A 100 14.90 8.62 2.94
C LEU A 100 13.71 8.70 3.91
N GLU A 101 12.97 9.81 3.94
CA GLU A 101 11.73 9.93 4.72
C GLU A 101 10.71 8.85 4.32
N SER A 102 10.52 8.61 3.02
CA SER A 102 9.63 7.56 2.51
C SER A 102 10.10 6.16 2.89
N LEU A 103 11.40 5.89 2.82
CA LEU A 103 11.99 4.61 3.26
C LEU A 103 11.78 4.40 4.77
N LEU A 104 12.02 5.42 5.58
CA LEU A 104 11.80 5.38 7.03
C LEU A 104 10.31 5.20 7.40
N ALA A 105 9.38 5.54 6.51
CA ALA A 105 7.94 5.32 6.73
C ALA A 105 7.48 3.88 6.41
N GLN A 106 8.29 3.04 5.75
CA GLN A 106 7.87 1.70 5.28
C GLN A 106 7.55 0.72 6.43
N GLU A 107 6.43 -0.01 6.34
CA GLU A 107 6.06 -1.04 7.33
C GLU A 107 7.15 -2.11 7.55
N TYR A 108 7.87 -2.49 6.50
CA TYR A 108 8.97 -3.45 6.60
C TYR A 108 10.19 -2.82 7.27
N ARG A 109 10.59 -3.29 8.46
CA ARG A 109 11.69 -2.68 9.24
C ARG A 109 13.05 -3.39 9.12
N ARG A 110 13.11 -4.57 8.51
CA ARG A 110 14.34 -5.38 8.43
C ARG A 110 15.20 -4.96 7.24
N PHE A 111 15.53 -3.68 7.13
CA PHE A 111 16.39 -3.18 6.07
C PHE A 111 17.41 -2.15 6.58
N ARG A 112 18.48 -2.00 5.81
CA ARG A 112 19.48 -0.93 5.97
C ARG A 112 19.46 -0.06 4.72
N VAL A 113 19.84 1.21 4.84
CA VAL A 113 20.01 2.10 3.70
C VAL A 113 21.49 2.42 3.49
N LEU A 114 21.98 2.23 2.26
CA LEU A 114 23.30 2.65 1.82
C LEU A 114 23.12 3.79 0.81
N VAL A 115 23.52 5.01 1.18
CA VAL A 115 23.53 6.15 0.26
C VAL A 115 24.88 6.20 -0.46
N VAL A 116 24.83 6.19 -1.79
CA VAL A 116 26.00 6.35 -2.65
C VAL A 116 25.94 7.72 -3.29
N ASP A 117 26.78 8.63 -2.81
CA ASP A 117 26.89 9.98 -3.36
C ASP A 117 27.97 10.02 -4.46
N ASN A 118 27.53 10.11 -5.71
CA ASN A 118 28.39 9.96 -6.87
C ASN A 118 28.99 11.30 -7.30
N ALA A 119 30.30 11.47 -7.09
CA ALA A 119 31.07 12.66 -7.46
C ALA A 119 30.41 13.97 -6.96
N PRO A 120 30.24 14.12 -5.64
CA PRO A 120 29.57 15.28 -5.07
C PRO A 120 30.33 16.57 -5.36
N ARG A 121 29.58 17.65 -5.59
CA ARG A 121 30.14 19.00 -5.70
C ARG A 121 30.34 19.68 -4.34
N ASP A 122 29.58 19.27 -3.34
CA ASP A 122 29.55 19.82 -1.99
C ASP A 122 29.09 18.77 -0.97
N ASP A 123 28.97 19.17 0.31
CA ASP A 123 28.55 18.29 1.41
C ASP A 123 27.03 18.19 1.59
N ALA A 124 26.19 18.76 0.71
CA ALA A 124 24.76 18.86 0.95
C ALA A 124 24.05 17.50 1.10
N VAL A 125 24.53 16.47 0.39
CA VAL A 125 24.01 15.09 0.54
C VAL A 125 24.43 14.49 1.88
N ARG A 126 25.67 14.70 2.31
CA ARG A 126 26.16 14.26 3.63
C ARG A 126 25.32 14.88 4.75
N ASP A 127 25.00 16.16 4.64
CA ASP A 127 24.20 16.89 5.64
C ASP A 127 22.77 16.35 5.74
N VAL A 128 22.15 15.99 4.61
CA VAL A 128 20.84 15.31 4.60
C VAL A 128 20.91 14.00 5.38
N VAL A 129 21.91 13.15 5.12
CA VAL A 129 22.05 11.87 5.82
C VAL A 129 22.25 12.08 7.33
N ARG A 130 23.09 13.05 7.73
CA ARG A 130 23.33 13.38 9.14
C ARG A 130 22.10 13.92 9.86
N SER A 131 21.21 14.60 9.17
CA SER A 131 19.98 15.14 9.78
C SER A 131 18.95 14.06 10.17
N LEU A 132 19.12 12.82 9.69
CA LEU A 132 18.20 11.70 9.88
C LEU A 132 18.75 10.60 10.81
N ALA A 133 19.99 10.74 11.28
CA ALA A 133 20.68 9.81 12.17
C ALA A 133 20.61 10.28 13.62
#